data_AF-A0A6M8HY44-F1
#
_entry.id   AF-A0A6M8HY44-F1
#
_cell.length_a   1.000
_cell.length_b   1.000
_cell.length_c   1.000
_cell.angle_alpha   90.00
_cell.angle_beta   90.00
_cell.angle_gamma   90.00
#
_symmetry.space_group_name_H-M   'P 1'
#
loop_
_entity.id
_entity.type
_entity.pdbx_description
1 polymer ?
#
loop_
_entity_poly.entity_id
_entity_poly.type
_entity_poly.pdbx_seq_one_letter_code
_entity_poly.pdbx_strand_id
1 'polypeptide(L)'
;MASPIDDGSDKHLDQAANLTDTSTASALLETCQPITHAEITEKLKDSGKVRSVILEAQDDSKQPKYAVFLLTNWRKGYCVLHVYWPARARLFRDLDRLLVLLRFEYGFTGTIALKRASDVSEGKRHWRVTL
;
A
#
# COMPACT_ATOMS: atom_id res chain seq x y z
N MET A 1 10.04 68.86 -18.73
CA MET A 1 9.29 68.94 -17.45
C MET A 1 7.92 68.33 -17.75
N ALA A 2 7.44 67.23 -17.16
CA ALA A 2 7.88 66.39 -16.05
C ALA A 2 7.33 64.94 -16.26
N SER A 3 8.02 63.92 -15.76
CA SER A 3 7.46 62.59 -15.40
C SER A 3 7.01 62.63 -13.91
N PRO A 4 6.58 61.55 -13.21
CA PRO A 4 6.10 60.17 -13.53
C PRO A 4 4.83 59.77 -12.70
N ILE A 5 4.52 58.45 -12.56
CA ILE A 5 3.84 57.65 -11.46
C ILE A 5 3.15 56.45 -12.17
N ASP A 6 3.67 55.22 -12.25
CA ASP A 6 3.91 54.14 -11.25
C ASP A 6 2.67 53.74 -10.42
N ASP A 7 2.07 52.57 -10.67
CA ASP A 7 1.53 51.70 -9.59
C ASP A 7 1.25 50.25 -10.03
N GLY A 8 1.73 49.29 -9.22
CA GLY A 8 1.10 47.99 -8.90
C GLY A 8 1.00 46.93 -10.00
N SER A 9 1.94 46.00 -10.13
CA SER A 9 1.93 44.68 -9.46
C SER A 9 0.57 43.95 -9.46
N ASP A 10 0.44 42.88 -10.24
CA ASP A 10 0.14 41.59 -9.62
C ASP A 10 0.59 40.41 -10.48
N LYS A 11 1.36 39.53 -9.84
CA LYS A 11 1.81 38.25 -10.36
C LYS A 11 0.69 37.25 -10.07
N HIS A 12 0.19 36.55 -11.08
CA HIS A 12 -0.25 35.19 -10.85
C HIS A 12 0.18 34.29 -12.01
N LEU A 13 1.23 33.52 -11.71
CA LEU A 13 1.47 32.23 -12.33
C LEU A 13 0.24 31.36 -12.02
N ASP A 14 -0.61 31.11 -13.02
CA ASP A 14 -1.37 29.87 -13.03
C ASP A 14 -0.56 28.86 -13.83
N GLN A 15 0.45 28.35 -13.14
CA GLN A 15 1.05 27.06 -13.41
C GLN A 15 -0.10 26.06 -13.31
N ALA A 16 -0.74 25.74 -14.44
CA ALA A 16 -1.68 24.65 -14.53
C ALA A 16 -0.95 23.41 -14.00
N ALA A 17 -1.33 23.04 -12.77
CA ALA A 17 -0.80 21.91 -12.05
C ALA A 17 -0.94 20.71 -12.95
N ASN A 18 0.20 20.28 -13.49
CA ASN A 18 0.35 18.98 -14.09
C ASN A 18 0.16 18.01 -12.92
N LEU A 19 -1.09 17.63 -12.67
CA LEU A 19 -1.48 16.55 -11.79
C LEU A 19 -0.97 15.27 -12.42
N THR A 20 0.35 15.07 -12.32
CA THR A 20 0.95 13.75 -12.26
C THR A 20 0.41 13.10 -11.01
N ASP A 21 -0.81 12.59 -11.12
CA ASP A 21 -1.49 11.64 -10.25
C ASP A 21 -0.80 10.28 -10.41
N THR A 22 0.53 10.31 -10.34
CA THR A 22 1.37 9.12 -10.34
C THR A 22 1.46 8.76 -8.87
N SER A 23 0.40 8.09 -8.40
CA SER A 23 0.41 7.27 -7.19
C SER A 23 1.79 6.66 -7.06
N THR A 24 2.61 7.22 -6.17
CA THR A 24 3.97 6.73 -5.95
C THR A 24 3.77 5.32 -5.44
N ALA A 25 3.95 4.33 -6.31
CA ALA A 25 3.87 2.94 -5.90
C ALA A 25 4.78 2.80 -4.70
N SER A 26 4.23 2.33 -3.58
CA SER A 26 5.00 2.26 -2.34
C SER A 26 6.32 1.54 -2.60
N ALA A 27 7.43 2.03 -2.05
CA ALA A 27 8.75 1.41 -2.23
C ALA A 27 8.74 -0.09 -1.87
N LEU A 28 7.80 -0.53 -1.01
CA LEU A 28 7.60 -1.95 -0.70
C LEU A 28 7.03 -2.74 -1.88
N LEU A 29 6.14 -2.18 -2.69
CA LEU A 29 5.59 -2.84 -3.87
C LEU A 29 6.67 -3.13 -4.93
N GLU A 30 7.65 -2.25 -5.07
CA GLU A 30 8.72 -2.38 -6.07
C GLU A 30 9.84 -3.33 -5.63
N THR A 31 10.02 -3.52 -4.32
CA THR A 31 11.15 -4.28 -3.75
C THR A 31 10.77 -5.65 -3.22
N CYS A 32 9.51 -5.88 -2.84
CA CYS A 32 9.06 -7.17 -2.34
C CYS A 32 8.91 -8.21 -3.45
N GLN A 33 9.31 -9.45 -3.14
CA GLN A 33 9.11 -10.56 -4.07
C GLN A 33 7.62 -10.92 -4.17
N PRO A 34 7.10 -11.19 -5.38
CA PRO A 34 5.72 -11.60 -5.55
C PRO A 34 5.50 -13.01 -4.98
N ILE A 35 4.35 -13.21 -4.35
CA ILE A 35 3.85 -14.53 -3.94
C ILE A 35 2.39 -14.66 -4.36
N THR A 36 2.00 -15.82 -4.85
CA THR A 36 0.62 -16.07 -5.29
C THR A 36 -0.19 -16.78 -4.21
N HIS A 37 -1.51 -16.67 -4.30
CA HIS A 37 -2.41 -17.43 -3.43
C HIS A 37 -2.17 -18.95 -3.50
N ALA A 38 -1.94 -19.49 -4.72
CA ALA A 38 -1.66 -20.91 -4.91
C ALA A 38 -0.38 -21.34 -4.17
N GLU A 39 0.68 -20.55 -4.28
CA GLU A 39 1.93 -20.85 -3.58
C GLU A 39 1.78 -20.77 -2.05
N ILE A 40 1.05 -19.77 -1.55
CA ILE A 40 0.79 -19.65 -0.10
C ILE A 40 0.04 -20.89 0.38
N THR A 41 -1.05 -21.26 -0.27
CA THR A 41 -1.88 -22.40 0.16
C THR A 41 -1.15 -23.73 0.06
N GLU A 42 -0.27 -23.91 -0.93
CA GLU A 42 0.64 -25.06 -0.99
C GLU A 42 1.58 -25.08 0.20
N LYS A 43 2.27 -23.97 0.50
CA LYS A 43 3.23 -23.92 1.60
C LYS A 43 2.59 -24.04 2.98
N LEU A 44 1.36 -23.57 3.15
CA LEU A 44 0.61 -23.77 4.40
C LEU A 44 0.28 -25.25 4.64
N LYS A 45 0.05 -26.04 3.59
CA LYS A 45 -0.11 -27.51 3.71
C LYS A 45 1.19 -28.18 4.15
N ASP A 46 2.34 -27.67 3.70
CA ASP A 46 3.68 -28.15 4.05
C ASP A 46 4.19 -27.59 5.41
N SER A 47 3.31 -27.36 6.38
CA SER A 47 3.64 -26.78 7.71
C SER A 47 4.19 -25.34 7.70
N GLY A 48 4.07 -24.63 6.57
CA GLY A 48 4.36 -23.22 6.48
C GLY A 48 3.47 -22.38 7.40
N LYS A 49 3.99 -21.24 7.87
CA LYS A 49 3.23 -20.25 8.65
C LYS A 49 3.48 -18.82 8.17
N VAL A 50 2.40 -18.03 8.12
CA VAL A 50 2.49 -16.56 8.04
C VAL A 50 2.86 -16.02 9.42
N ARG A 51 3.94 -15.23 9.48
CA ARG A 51 4.52 -14.67 10.71
C ARG A 51 4.08 -13.24 10.99
N SER A 52 3.88 -12.45 9.94
CA SER A 52 3.45 -11.05 10.05
C SER A 52 2.70 -10.65 8.80
N VAL A 53 1.73 -9.75 8.95
CA VAL A 53 0.94 -9.19 7.86
C VAL A 53 0.94 -7.67 7.97
N ILE A 54 1.23 -7.02 6.84
CA ILE A 54 1.07 -5.57 6.66
C ILE A 54 0.13 -5.34 5.49
N LEU A 55 -0.87 -4.51 5.71
CA LEU A 55 -1.74 -3.96 4.70
C LEU A 55 -1.34 -2.53 4.44
N GLU A 56 -1.29 -2.14 3.18
CA GLU A 56 -1.00 -0.77 2.78
C GLU A 56 -2.08 -0.24 1.84
N ALA A 57 -2.82 0.76 2.29
CA ALA A 57 -3.71 1.54 1.44
C ALA A 57 -2.87 2.40 0.49
N GLN A 58 -3.05 2.21 -0.82
CA GLN A 58 -2.29 2.90 -1.88
C GLN A 58 -2.82 4.31 -2.19
N ASP A 59 -3.99 4.65 -1.65
CA ASP A 59 -4.62 5.96 -1.79
C ASP A 59 -5.39 6.29 -0.51
N ASP A 60 -5.71 7.57 -0.31
CA ASP A 60 -6.49 8.07 0.83
C ASP A 60 -7.98 8.26 0.47
N SER A 61 -8.47 7.57 -0.56
CA SER A 61 -9.88 7.67 -0.95
C SER A 61 -10.80 7.02 0.09
N LYS A 62 -12.11 7.27 -0.02
CA LYS A 62 -13.12 6.60 0.82
C LYS A 62 -13.16 5.08 0.63
N GLN A 63 -12.59 4.55 -0.45
CA GLN A 63 -12.56 3.13 -0.76
C GLN A 63 -11.16 2.76 -1.27
N PRO A 64 -10.17 2.75 -0.38
CA PRO A 64 -8.79 2.64 -0.81
C PRO A 64 -8.46 1.23 -1.25
N LYS A 65 -7.46 1.15 -2.13
CA LYS A 65 -6.91 -0.10 -2.62
C LYS A 65 -5.79 -0.58 -1.72
N TYR A 66 -5.86 -1.81 -1.24
CA TYR A 66 -4.89 -2.39 -0.32
C TYR A 66 -3.92 -3.32 -1.03
N ALA A 67 -2.63 -3.09 -0.83
CA ALA A 67 -1.57 -4.06 -1.04
C ALA A 67 -1.38 -4.93 0.21
N VAL A 68 -0.99 -6.20 0.02
CA VAL A 68 -0.81 -7.15 1.11
C VAL A 68 0.62 -7.65 1.13
N PHE A 69 1.30 -7.41 2.24
CA PHE A 69 2.65 -7.89 2.48
C PHE A 69 2.64 -8.95 3.57
N LEU A 70 3.28 -10.07 3.28
CA LEU A 70 3.34 -11.24 4.13
C LEU A 70 4.79 -11.55 4.46
N LEU A 71 5.10 -11.66 5.75
CA LEU A 71 6.32 -12.32 6.20
C LEU A 71 5.98 -13.78 6.44
N THR A 72 6.66 -14.69 5.77
CA THR A 72 6.45 -16.13 5.91
C THR A 72 7.69 -16.79 6.51
N ASN A 73 7.59 -18.00 7.03
CA ASN A 73 8.76 -18.73 7.55
C ASN A 73 9.56 -19.47 6.47
N TRP A 74 9.02 -19.60 5.24
CA TRP A 74 9.65 -20.34 4.15
C TRP A 74 10.32 -19.44 3.09
N ARG A 75 10.14 -18.11 3.17
CA ARG A 75 10.84 -17.12 2.34
C ARG A 75 11.55 -16.09 3.18
N LYS A 76 12.63 -15.52 2.65
CA LYS A 76 13.34 -14.41 3.27
C LYS A 76 12.64 -13.10 2.95
N GLY A 77 12.41 -12.28 3.98
CA GLY A 77 11.81 -10.95 3.83
C GLY A 77 10.32 -10.97 3.55
N TYR A 78 9.74 -9.78 3.40
CA TYR A 78 8.33 -9.62 3.05
C TYR A 78 8.11 -9.95 1.57
N CYS A 79 7.02 -10.68 1.32
CA CYS A 79 6.50 -10.95 -0.01
C CYS A 79 5.20 -10.19 -0.22
N VAL A 80 4.95 -9.74 -1.45
CA VAL A 80 3.70 -9.06 -1.81
C VAL A 80 2.73 -10.03 -2.50
N LEU A 81 1.46 -10.01 -2.10
CA LEU A 81 0.44 -10.88 -2.68
C LEU A 81 0.05 -10.42 -4.09
N HIS A 82 0.27 -11.29 -5.07
CA HIS A 82 -0.06 -11.04 -6.47
C HIS A 82 -1.20 -11.94 -6.92
N VAL A 83 -2.02 -11.44 -7.85
CA VAL A 83 -2.88 -12.29 -8.68
C VAL A 83 -2.06 -12.73 -9.87
N TYR A 84 -2.33 -13.95 -10.28
CA TYR A 84 -1.69 -14.70 -11.36
C TYR A 84 -1.12 -13.87 -12.53
N TRP A 85 -0.06 -14.40 -13.13
CA TRP A 85 0.83 -13.76 -14.10
C TRP A 85 0.09 -13.05 -15.27
N PRO A 86 0.58 -11.89 -15.77
CA PRO A 86 1.76 -11.14 -15.36
C PRO A 86 1.63 -10.49 -13.98
N ALA A 87 2.74 -10.54 -13.23
CA ALA A 87 2.84 -10.21 -11.82
C ALA A 87 2.62 -8.70 -11.54
N ARG A 88 1.36 -8.27 -11.56
CA ARG A 88 0.95 -7.01 -10.94
C ARG A 88 0.48 -7.27 -9.52
N ALA A 89 0.94 -6.43 -8.59
CA ALA A 89 0.46 -6.49 -7.21
C ALA A 89 -1.07 -6.42 -7.21
N ARG A 90 -1.73 -7.40 -6.58
CA ARG A 90 -3.18 -7.35 -6.52
C ARG A 90 -3.54 -6.31 -5.49
N LEU A 91 -4.23 -5.28 -5.97
CA LEU A 91 -4.86 -4.32 -5.11
C LEU A 91 -6.27 -4.82 -4.75
N PHE A 92 -6.52 -4.98 -3.47
CA PHE A 92 -7.81 -5.42 -2.93
C PHE A 92 -8.62 -4.18 -2.56
N ARG A 93 -9.92 -4.15 -2.87
CA ARG A 93 -10.81 -3.02 -2.50
C ARG A 93 -11.62 -3.29 -1.23
N ASP A 94 -11.77 -4.57 -0.89
CA ASP A 94 -12.61 -5.04 0.19
C ASP A 94 -11.71 -5.50 1.34
N LEU A 95 -11.65 -4.67 2.39
CA LEU A 95 -10.84 -4.94 3.57
C LEU A 95 -11.39 -6.14 4.35
N ASP A 96 -12.71 -6.28 4.46
CA ASP A 96 -13.32 -7.36 5.23
C ASP A 96 -13.02 -8.72 4.61
N ARG A 97 -13.15 -8.84 3.28
CA ARG A 97 -12.74 -10.07 2.57
C ARG A 97 -11.26 -10.36 2.72
N LEU A 98 -10.43 -9.33 2.77
CA LEU A 98 -9.00 -9.49 2.95
C LEU A 98 -8.67 -9.98 4.36
N LEU A 99 -9.35 -9.45 5.38
CA LEU A 99 -9.22 -9.92 6.76
C LEU A 99 -9.69 -11.37 6.86
N VAL A 100 -10.80 -11.74 6.23
CA VAL A 100 -11.28 -13.13 6.17
C VAL A 100 -10.23 -14.04 5.54
N LEU A 101 -9.67 -13.66 4.38
CA LEU A 101 -8.60 -14.41 3.72
C LEU A 101 -7.40 -14.63 4.67
N LEU A 102 -6.91 -13.56 5.30
CA LEU A 102 -5.74 -13.62 6.19
C LEU A 102 -5.99 -14.47 7.44
N ARG A 103 -7.17 -14.35 8.05
CA ARG A 103 -7.52 -15.05 9.29
C ARG A 103 -7.85 -16.51 9.06
N PHE A 104 -8.71 -16.81 8.08
CA PHE A 104 -9.30 -18.13 7.91
C PHE A 104 -8.57 -18.97 6.88
N GLU A 105 -8.17 -18.40 5.73
CA GLU A 105 -7.47 -19.18 4.72
C GLU A 105 -5.97 -19.26 5.01
N TYR A 106 -5.35 -18.16 5.46
CA TYR A 106 -3.91 -18.14 5.77
C TYR A 106 -3.58 -18.46 7.23
N GLY A 107 -4.61 -18.60 8.09
CA GLY A 107 -4.46 -18.97 9.49
C GLY A 107 -3.67 -17.96 10.33
N PHE A 108 -3.58 -16.70 9.91
CA PHE A 108 -2.83 -15.69 10.65
C PHE A 108 -3.64 -15.20 11.85
N THR A 109 -3.13 -15.44 13.06
CA THR A 109 -3.80 -15.06 14.32
C THR A 109 -3.24 -13.79 14.94
N GLY A 110 -2.12 -13.27 14.43
CA GLY A 110 -1.46 -12.08 14.97
C GLY A 110 -2.14 -10.75 14.59
N THR A 111 -1.52 -9.65 15.01
CA THR A 111 -1.94 -8.30 14.63
C THR A 111 -1.70 -8.04 13.15
N ILE A 112 -2.72 -7.54 12.46
CA ILE A 112 -2.63 -7.10 11.07
C ILE A 112 -2.38 -5.58 11.10
N ALA A 113 -1.19 -5.15 10.68
CA ALA A 113 -0.85 -3.73 10.64
C ALA A 113 -1.43 -3.09 9.38
N LEU A 114 -2.19 -2.01 9.52
CA LEU A 114 -2.69 -1.22 8.39
C LEU A 114 -1.93 0.12 8.32
N LYS A 115 -1.34 0.41 7.15
CA LYS A 115 -0.64 1.65 6.85
C LYS A 115 -1.37 2.40 5.74
N ARG A 116 -1.39 3.73 5.81
CA ARG A 116 -1.83 4.58 4.69
C ARG A 116 -0.63 5.01 3.86
N ALA A 117 -0.83 5.20 2.57
CA ALA A 117 0.20 5.74 1.67
C ALA A 117 0.76 7.07 2.19
N SER A 118 -0.09 7.95 2.72
CA SER A 118 0.32 9.23 3.31
C SER A 118 1.17 9.11 4.57
N ASP A 119 1.05 8.02 5.33
CA ASP A 119 1.86 7.80 6.55
C ASP A 119 3.33 7.49 6.20
N VAL A 120 3.61 7.00 4.98
CA VAL A 120 4.97 6.76 4.48
C VAL A 120 5.72 8.08 4.23
N SER A 121 4.99 9.13 3.84
CA SER A 121 5.53 10.47 3.63
C SER A 121 5.78 11.25 4.92
N GLU A 122 5.05 10.95 6.00
CA GLU A 122 5.08 11.75 7.24
C GLU A 122 5.73 11.07 8.47
N GLY A 123 6.15 9.80 8.38
CA GLY A 123 6.79 9.12 9.51
C GLY A 123 5.88 8.95 10.74
N LYS A 124 4.56 9.07 10.58
CA LYS A 124 3.58 8.97 11.66
C LYS A 124 3.11 7.53 11.87
N ARG A 125 3.05 7.15 13.15
CA ARG A 125 2.94 5.77 13.65
C ARG A 125 1.51 5.21 13.54
N HIS A 126 1.51 3.92 13.24
CA HIS A 126 0.46 2.96 12.92
C HIS A 126 -0.73 2.87 13.92
N TRP A 127 -1.92 2.67 13.38
CA TRP A 127 -3.13 2.29 14.11
C TRP A 127 -3.23 0.77 14.25
N ARG A 128 -3.49 0.29 15.47
CA ARG A 128 -3.65 -1.14 15.78
C ARG A 128 -5.12 -1.53 15.61
N VAL A 129 -5.42 -2.34 14.60
CA VAL A 129 -6.73 -3.01 14.51
C VAL A 129 -6.63 -4.30 15.32
N THR A 130 -7.30 -4.31 16.46
CA THR A 130 -7.51 -5.54 17.25
C THR A 130 -8.93 -5.98 16.96
N LEU A 131 -9.09 -7.14 16.34
CA LEU A 131 -10.37 -7.82 16.15
C LEU A 131 -10.52 -8.86 17.24
#